data_AF-A0A318MYN4-F1
#
_entry.id   AF-A0A318MYN4-F1
#
_cell.length_a   1.000
_cell.length_b   1.000
_cell.length_c   1.000
_cell.angle_alpha   90.00
_cell.angle_beta   90.00
_cell.angle_gamma   90.00
#
_symmetry.space_group_name_H-M   'P 1'
#
loop_
_entity.id
_entity.type
_entity.pdbx_description
1 polymer ?
#
loop_
_entity_poly.entity_id
_entity_poly.type
_entity_poly.pdbx_seq_one_letter_code
_entity_poly.pdbx_strand_id
1 'polypeptide(L)'
;MKLLNYNFSILAIVILLTGCIYGDIDKRQRDSITIEAARYCEANHYSYCEIYIQCYRDFLDQINAGSYYSLDLMLPLSAIQDLDNKQDSKKAMDKIYANLKDNEKKDRKDLSLDDSYLLFPHNRCSSIINAKPYDISNYQEAIQQKIIRNKLNNK
;
A
#
# COMPACT_ATOMS: atom_id res chain seq x y z
N MET A 1 -23.03 -1.33 53.57
CA MET A 1 -22.00 -0.65 52.76
C MET A 1 -21.86 -1.43 51.46
N LYS A 2 -22.16 -0.79 50.32
CA LYS A 2 -22.29 -1.41 48.98
C LYS A 2 -20.90 -1.61 48.37
N LEU A 3 -20.53 -2.84 48.03
CA LEU A 3 -19.27 -3.19 47.36
C LEU A 3 -19.53 -4.24 46.27
N LEU A 4 -20.31 -3.83 45.26
CA LEU A 4 -20.38 -4.50 43.97
C LEU A 4 -20.43 -3.35 42.96
N ASN A 5 -19.34 -3.11 42.21
CA ASN A 5 -19.31 -2.43 40.89
C ASN A 5 -17.89 -1.97 40.47
N TYR A 6 -16.90 -2.85 40.52
CA TYR A 6 -15.63 -2.62 39.83
C TYR A 6 -15.25 -3.90 39.10
N ASN A 7 -15.78 -4.10 37.89
CA ASN A 7 -15.22 -5.06 36.93
C ASN A 7 -15.70 -4.89 35.49
N PHE A 8 -16.50 -3.86 35.15
CA PHE A 8 -16.95 -3.65 33.77
C PHE A 8 -16.22 -2.51 33.03
N SER A 9 -15.51 -1.63 33.75
CA SER A 9 -14.92 -0.41 33.16
C SER A 9 -13.52 -0.59 32.56
N ILE A 10 -12.79 -1.65 32.92
CA ILE A 10 -11.40 -1.85 32.43
C ILE A 10 -11.40 -2.39 30.98
N LEU A 11 -12.39 -3.21 30.62
CA LEU A 11 -12.48 -3.79 29.27
C LEU A 11 -12.78 -2.72 28.20
N ALA A 12 -13.59 -1.71 28.53
CA ALA A 12 -13.93 -0.62 27.61
C ALA A 12 -12.74 0.30 27.28
N ILE A 13 -11.85 0.54 28.26
CA ILE A 13 -10.66 1.39 28.07
C ILE A 13 -9.63 0.72 27.16
N VAL A 14 -9.48 -0.61 27.25
CA VAL A 14 -8.57 -1.37 26.38
C VAL A 14 -9.08 -1.43 24.93
N ILE A 15 -10.40 -1.50 24.73
CA ILE A 15 -11.00 -1.47 23.38
C ILE A 15 -10.89 -0.05 22.76
N LEU A 16 -11.06 1.01 23.55
CA LEU A 16 -10.90 2.39 23.07
C LEU A 16 -9.46 2.74 22.70
N LEU A 17 -8.46 2.21 23.41
CA LEU A 17 -7.04 2.47 23.12
C LEU A 17 -6.50 1.67 21.92
N THR A 18 -7.06 0.49 21.63
CA THR A 18 -6.66 -0.28 20.44
C THR A 18 -7.15 0.38 19.15
N GLY A 19 -8.33 1.02 19.15
CA GLY A 19 -8.87 1.71 17.97
C GLY A 19 -8.01 2.86 17.42
N CYS A 20 -7.28 3.59 18.29
CA CYS A 20 -6.40 4.69 17.87
C CYS A 20 -5.07 4.23 17.27
N ILE A 21 -4.62 3.00 17.59
CA ILE A 21 -3.33 2.49 17.11
C ILE A 21 -3.42 2.06 15.64
N TYR A 22 -4.54 1.47 15.23
CA TYR A 22 -4.72 0.96 13.86
C TYR A 22 -4.80 2.08 12.81
N GLY A 23 -5.44 3.21 13.11
CA GLY A 23 -5.49 4.34 12.18
C GLY A 23 -4.12 4.98 11.90
N ASP A 24 -3.20 4.91 12.87
CA ASP A 24 -1.85 5.48 12.75
C ASP A 24 -0.91 4.56 11.94
N ILE A 25 -1.10 3.23 12.02
CA ILE A 25 -0.32 2.26 11.23
C ILE A 25 -0.64 2.39 9.73
N ASP A 26 -1.91 2.44 9.36
CA ASP A 26 -2.34 2.58 7.96
C ASP A 26 -1.78 3.86 7.32
N LYS A 27 -1.75 4.95 8.09
CA LYS A 27 -1.19 6.23 7.63
C LYS A 27 0.32 6.13 7.40
N ARG A 28 1.07 5.57 8.35
CA ARG A 28 2.53 5.42 8.23
C ARG A 28 2.91 4.52 7.06
N GLN A 29 2.17 3.46 6.80
CA GLN A 29 2.41 2.58 5.64
C GLN A 29 2.20 3.31 4.32
N ARG A 30 1.10 4.08 4.19
CA ARG A 30 0.85 4.89 2.99
C ARG A 30 1.95 5.93 2.77
N ASP A 31 2.38 6.61 3.83
CA ASP A 31 3.46 7.58 3.75
C ASP A 31 4.76 6.90 3.31
N SER A 32 5.09 5.71 3.85
CA SER A 32 6.26 4.92 3.42
C SER A 32 6.21 4.55 1.94
N ILE A 33 5.08 4.03 1.45
CA ILE A 33 4.92 3.65 0.03
C ILE A 33 5.07 4.88 -0.87
N THR A 34 4.49 6.00 -0.45
CA THR A 34 4.56 7.27 -1.20
C THR A 34 6.00 7.79 -1.27
N ILE A 35 6.78 7.66 -0.19
CA ILE A 35 8.21 7.98 -0.17
C ILE A 35 8.99 7.11 -1.14
N GLU A 36 8.70 5.81 -1.23
CA GLU A 36 9.38 4.93 -2.19
C GLU A 36 9.01 5.24 -3.65
N ALA A 37 7.76 5.61 -3.91
CA ALA A 37 7.35 6.08 -5.23
C ALA A 37 8.10 7.38 -5.63
N ALA A 38 8.32 8.29 -4.66
CA ALA A 38 9.12 9.49 -4.86
C ALA A 38 10.57 9.15 -5.19
N ARG A 39 11.21 8.30 -4.38
CA ARG A 39 12.59 7.84 -4.61
C ARG A 39 12.77 7.15 -5.95
N TYR A 40 11.83 6.29 -6.35
CA TYR A 40 11.83 5.68 -7.69
C TYR A 40 11.83 6.74 -8.80
N CYS A 41 10.98 7.76 -8.68
CA CYS A 41 10.85 8.81 -9.67
C CYS A 41 12.14 9.64 -9.79
N GLU A 42 12.62 10.14 -8.64
CA GLU A 42 13.80 10.98 -8.54
C GLU A 42 15.07 10.23 -8.96
N ALA A 43 15.22 8.98 -8.54
CA ALA A 43 16.39 8.17 -8.90
C ALA A 43 16.46 7.94 -10.41
N ASN A 44 15.33 7.81 -11.10
CA ASN A 44 15.28 7.68 -12.56
C ASN A 44 15.38 9.02 -13.31
N HIS A 45 15.49 10.15 -12.60
CA HIS A 45 15.53 11.49 -13.19
C HIS A 45 14.32 11.81 -14.09
N TYR A 46 13.15 11.29 -13.75
CA TYR A 46 11.93 11.65 -14.47
C TYR A 46 11.51 13.09 -14.17
N SER A 47 10.79 13.71 -15.11
CA SER A 47 10.14 15.01 -14.90
C SER A 47 8.81 14.84 -14.16
N TYR A 48 8.31 15.90 -13.51
CA TYR A 48 6.99 15.92 -12.85
C TYR A 48 6.81 14.95 -11.68
N CYS A 49 7.89 14.64 -10.93
CA CYS A 49 7.81 13.71 -9.81
C CYS A 49 6.78 14.13 -8.75
N GLU A 50 6.66 15.41 -8.41
CA GLU A 50 5.64 15.89 -7.45
C GLU A 50 4.20 15.54 -7.88
N ILE A 51 3.88 15.74 -9.16
CA ILE A 51 2.56 15.44 -9.72
C ILE A 51 2.32 13.92 -9.74
N TYR A 52 3.35 13.15 -10.11
CA TYR A 52 3.29 11.70 -10.09
C TYR A 52 3.07 11.14 -8.68
N ILE A 53 3.78 11.67 -7.69
CA ILE A 53 3.68 11.24 -6.28
C ILE A 53 2.27 11.53 -5.75
N GLN A 54 1.73 12.72 -6.03
CA GLN A 54 0.36 13.05 -5.64
C GLN A 54 -0.66 12.11 -6.30
N CYS A 55 -0.55 11.90 -7.62
CA CYS A 55 -1.41 10.95 -8.33
C CYS A 55 -1.32 9.53 -7.74
N TYR A 56 -0.09 9.07 -7.45
CA TYR A 56 0.13 7.74 -6.88
C TYR A 56 -0.57 7.61 -5.52
N ARG A 57 -0.41 8.62 -4.65
CA ARG A 57 -1.05 8.67 -3.34
C ARG A 57 -2.58 8.65 -3.46
N ASP A 58 -3.16 9.43 -4.37
CA ASP A 58 -4.61 9.51 -4.56
C ASP A 58 -5.22 8.15 -4.96
N PHE A 59 -4.51 7.35 -5.77
CA PHE A 59 -4.94 6.00 -6.11
C PHE A 59 -4.68 4.99 -4.98
N LEU A 60 -3.61 5.16 -4.21
CA LEU A 60 -3.35 4.35 -3.04
C LEU A 60 -4.44 4.55 -1.96
N ASP A 61 -4.88 5.79 -1.76
CA ASP A 61 -5.96 6.14 -0.81
C ASP A 61 -7.30 5.50 -1.23
N GLN A 62 -7.57 5.40 -2.54
CA GLN A 62 -8.75 4.69 -3.05
C GLN A 62 -8.72 3.17 -2.73
N ILE A 63 -7.54 2.58 -2.59
CA ILE A 63 -7.34 1.16 -2.25
C ILE A 63 -7.35 0.93 -0.72
N ASN A 64 -7.06 1.93 0.12
CA ASN A 64 -6.83 1.75 1.57
C ASN A 64 -7.51 2.77 2.49
N ALA A 65 -8.85 2.81 2.51
CA ALA A 65 -9.61 3.62 3.47
C ALA A 65 -10.51 2.78 4.40
N GLY A 66 -9.94 1.73 5.00
CA GLY A 66 -10.60 1.04 6.10
C GLY A 66 -10.44 -0.47 6.09
N SER A 67 -9.78 -0.96 7.13
CA SER A 67 -9.73 -2.35 7.58
C SER A 67 -8.74 -3.29 6.88
N TYR A 68 -7.66 -3.50 7.63
CA TYR A 68 -7.13 -4.79 8.07
C TYR A 68 -6.57 -5.77 7.03
N TYR A 69 -5.30 -6.10 7.31
CA TYR A 69 -4.39 -7.07 6.68
C TYR A 69 -3.88 -6.60 5.30
N SER A 70 -2.57 -6.47 5.09
CA SER A 70 -1.56 -7.40 5.56
C SER A 70 -0.26 -6.69 5.99
N LEU A 71 0.33 -7.22 7.06
CA LEU A 71 1.77 -7.16 7.28
C LEU A 71 2.57 -7.60 6.02
N ASP A 72 1.91 -8.32 5.09
CA ASP A 72 2.48 -8.74 3.79
C ASP A 72 2.75 -7.58 2.83
N LEU A 73 2.06 -6.43 2.90
CA LEU A 73 2.50 -5.23 2.15
C LEU A 73 3.84 -4.68 2.68
N MET A 74 4.24 -5.03 3.91
CA MET A 74 5.58 -4.74 4.44
C MET A 74 6.64 -5.71 3.91
N LEU A 75 6.32 -6.88 3.36
CA LEU A 75 7.33 -7.81 2.84
C LEU A 75 7.98 -7.32 1.53
N PRO A 76 7.22 -6.84 0.53
CA PRO A 76 7.79 -6.17 -0.64
C PRO A 76 8.52 -4.89 -0.23
N LEU A 77 7.99 -4.11 0.72
CA LEU A 77 8.63 -2.86 1.13
C LEU A 77 9.86 -3.02 2.03
N SER A 78 9.93 -4.05 2.87
CA SER A 78 11.15 -4.40 3.61
C SER A 78 12.21 -4.98 2.69
N ALA A 79 11.83 -5.67 1.61
CA ALA A 79 12.75 -5.98 0.50
C ALA A 79 13.19 -4.72 -0.29
N ILE A 80 12.49 -3.59 -0.10
CA ILE A 80 12.83 -2.26 -0.61
C ILE A 80 13.56 -1.44 0.48
N GLN A 81 13.70 -1.89 1.74
CA GLN A 81 14.42 -1.11 2.77
C GLN A 81 15.94 -1.05 2.56
N ASP A 82 16.52 -1.88 1.69
CA ASP A 82 17.91 -1.75 1.21
C ASP A 82 18.10 -0.63 0.15
N LEU A 83 17.23 0.39 0.14
CA LEU A 83 17.23 1.48 -0.85
C LEU A 83 18.17 2.67 -0.56
N ASP A 84 19.11 2.55 0.38
CA ASP A 84 20.21 3.53 0.49
C ASP A 84 21.10 3.55 -0.78
N ASN A 85 20.96 2.55 -1.66
CA ASN A 85 21.57 2.54 -2.98
C ASN A 85 20.60 3.09 -4.06
N LYS A 86 20.92 4.27 -4.63
CA LYS A 86 20.19 4.88 -5.77
C LYS A 86 19.92 3.92 -6.93
N GLN A 87 20.79 2.93 -7.14
CA GLN A 87 20.64 1.90 -8.18
C GLN A 87 19.41 1.02 -7.95
N ASP A 88 19.10 0.71 -6.69
CA ASP A 88 17.98 -0.13 -6.33
C ASP A 88 16.66 0.63 -6.43
N SER A 89 16.65 1.94 -6.14
CA SER A 89 15.44 2.77 -6.22
C SER A 89 14.98 2.89 -7.67
N LYS A 90 15.91 2.97 -8.62
CA LYS A 90 15.61 2.99 -10.06
C LYS A 90 14.79 1.77 -10.51
N LYS A 91 15.04 0.62 -9.88
CA LYS A 91 14.45 -0.67 -10.25
C LYS A 91 13.26 -1.08 -9.39
N ALA A 92 12.77 -0.21 -8.51
CA ALA A 92 11.72 -0.57 -7.55
C ALA A 92 10.48 -1.17 -8.23
N MET A 93 9.93 -0.51 -9.25
CA MET A 93 8.75 -1.02 -9.98
C MET A 93 9.04 -2.33 -10.74
N ASP A 94 10.24 -2.45 -11.31
CA ASP A 94 10.67 -3.70 -11.97
C ASP A 94 10.79 -4.87 -10.97
N LYS A 95 11.28 -4.61 -9.76
CA LYS A 95 11.38 -5.60 -8.69
C LYS A 95 9.99 -6.06 -8.22
N ILE A 96 9.06 -5.12 -8.00
CA ILE A 96 7.67 -5.45 -7.63
C ILE A 96 7.04 -6.31 -8.72
N TYR A 97 7.22 -5.96 -10.00
CA TYR A 97 6.69 -6.76 -11.10
C TYR A 97 7.34 -8.15 -11.22
N ALA A 98 8.65 -8.25 -10.98
CA ALA A 98 9.33 -9.54 -10.94
C ALA A 98 8.80 -10.43 -9.81
N ASN A 99 8.55 -9.86 -8.63
CA ASN A 99 7.93 -10.56 -7.49
C ASN A 99 6.52 -11.03 -7.83
N LEU A 100 5.71 -10.19 -8.47
CA LEU A 100 4.37 -10.57 -8.92
C LEU A 100 4.43 -11.81 -9.82
N LYS A 101 5.34 -11.82 -10.82
CA LYS A 101 5.50 -12.95 -11.75
C LYS A 101 6.08 -14.20 -11.10
N ASP A 102 6.90 -14.05 -10.08
CA ASP A 102 7.39 -15.19 -9.29
C ASP A 102 6.29 -15.77 -8.39
N ASN A 103 5.51 -14.92 -7.75
CA ASN A 103 4.34 -15.29 -6.93
C ASN A 103 3.27 -15.99 -7.78
N GLU A 104 3.02 -15.54 -9.02
CA GLU A 104 2.13 -16.20 -9.98
C GLU A 104 2.58 -17.64 -10.27
N LYS A 105 3.89 -17.85 -10.49
CA LYS A 105 4.45 -19.19 -10.75
C LYS A 105 4.36 -20.11 -9.53
N LYS A 106 4.40 -19.53 -8.33
CA LYS A 106 4.31 -20.23 -7.04
C LYS A 106 2.87 -20.41 -6.55
N ASP A 107 1.87 -19.98 -7.33
CA ASP A 107 0.46 -19.97 -6.94
C ASP A 107 0.17 -19.18 -5.64
N ARG A 108 0.98 -18.16 -5.35
CA ARG A 108 0.82 -17.25 -4.21
C ARG A 108 -0.06 -16.06 -4.58
N LYS A 109 -1.34 -16.35 -4.85
CA LYS A 109 -2.32 -15.35 -5.31
C LYS A 109 -2.51 -14.18 -4.36
N ASP A 110 -2.35 -14.41 -3.06
CA ASP A 110 -2.33 -13.40 -2.00
C ASP A 110 -1.23 -12.38 -2.24
N LEU A 111 0.01 -12.84 -2.40
CA LEU A 111 1.17 -11.97 -2.61
C LEU A 111 1.16 -11.31 -3.99
N SER A 112 0.74 -12.03 -5.02
CA SER A 112 0.57 -11.45 -6.36
C SER A 112 -0.44 -10.31 -6.36
N LEU A 113 -1.53 -10.45 -5.59
CA LEU A 113 -2.52 -9.39 -5.44
C LEU A 113 -1.94 -8.18 -4.69
N ASP A 114 -1.15 -8.41 -3.64
CA ASP A 114 -0.47 -7.34 -2.90
C ASP A 114 0.53 -6.56 -3.80
N ASP A 115 1.35 -7.25 -4.59
CA ASP A 115 2.24 -6.60 -5.57
C ASP A 115 1.42 -5.82 -6.62
N SER A 116 0.27 -6.35 -7.04
CA SER A 116 -0.61 -5.67 -8.01
C SER A 116 -1.23 -4.38 -7.44
N TYR A 117 -1.49 -4.30 -6.13
CA TYR A 117 -1.96 -3.08 -5.47
C TYR A 117 -0.90 -1.98 -5.46
N LEU A 118 0.39 -2.34 -5.45
CA LEU A 118 1.49 -1.38 -5.57
C LEU A 118 1.70 -0.92 -7.03
N LEU A 119 1.55 -1.82 -8.00
CA LEU A 119 1.69 -1.48 -9.42
C LEU A 119 0.49 -0.72 -9.98
N PHE A 120 -0.70 -0.84 -9.38
CA PHE A 120 -1.90 -0.17 -9.88
C PHE A 120 -1.80 1.37 -9.87
N PRO A 121 -1.45 2.05 -8.76
CA PRO A 121 -1.23 3.49 -8.76
C PRO A 121 -0.13 3.90 -9.75
N HIS A 122 0.97 3.14 -9.82
CA HIS A 122 2.02 3.39 -10.81
C HIS A 122 1.47 3.39 -12.23
N ASN A 123 0.74 2.35 -12.63
CA ASN A 123 0.17 2.24 -13.96
C ASN A 123 -0.77 3.40 -14.30
N ARG A 124 -1.59 3.84 -13.33
CA ARG A 124 -2.49 4.99 -13.51
C ARG A 124 -1.77 6.31 -13.69
N CYS A 125 -0.59 6.46 -13.10
CA CYS A 125 0.17 7.72 -13.05
C CYS A 125 1.42 7.72 -13.95
N SER A 126 1.79 6.58 -14.53
CA SER A 126 3.04 6.36 -15.27
C SER A 126 3.20 7.31 -16.47
N SER A 127 2.11 7.69 -17.12
CA SER A 127 2.13 8.64 -18.23
C SER A 127 2.58 10.05 -17.85
N ILE A 128 2.42 10.47 -16.57
CA ILE A 128 2.87 11.78 -16.06
C ILE A 128 4.40 11.90 -16.16
N ILE A 129 5.10 10.80 -15.86
CA ILE A 129 6.56 10.72 -15.85
C ILE A 129 7.14 10.06 -17.11
N ASN A 130 6.28 9.71 -18.08
CA ASN A 130 6.62 8.93 -19.28
C ASN A 130 7.32 7.58 -18.94
N ALA A 131 6.89 6.93 -17.86
CA ALA A 131 7.37 5.60 -17.48
C ALA A 131 6.51 4.50 -18.15
N LYS A 132 7.09 3.30 -18.30
CA LYS A 132 6.35 2.13 -18.80
C LYS A 132 5.32 1.65 -17.76
N PRO A 133 4.13 1.20 -18.17
CA PRO A 133 3.22 0.46 -17.30
C PRO A 133 3.61 -1.03 -17.21
N TYR A 134 2.99 -1.75 -16.28
CA TYR A 134 3.18 -3.18 -16.04
C TYR A 134 1.86 -3.95 -16.23
N ASP A 135 1.92 -5.19 -16.74
CA ASP A 135 0.72 -6.01 -16.95
C ASP A 135 0.21 -6.62 -15.63
N ILE A 136 -0.88 -6.04 -15.13
CA ILE A 136 -1.62 -6.53 -13.96
C ILE A 136 -3.08 -6.88 -14.32
N SER A 137 -3.34 -7.21 -15.59
CA SER A 137 -4.69 -7.48 -16.12
C SER A 137 -5.46 -8.53 -15.30
N ASN A 138 -4.77 -9.58 -14.85
CA ASN A 138 -5.32 -10.65 -14.03
C ASN A 138 -5.90 -10.20 -12.68
N TYR A 139 -5.50 -9.03 -12.17
CA TYR A 139 -5.89 -8.52 -10.84
C TYR A 139 -6.87 -7.35 -10.92
N GLN A 140 -7.20 -6.88 -12.13
CA GLN A 140 -8.05 -5.69 -12.31
C GLN A 140 -9.40 -5.83 -11.61
N GLU A 141 -10.05 -6.99 -11.71
CA GLU A 141 -11.35 -7.21 -11.07
C GLU A 141 -11.24 -7.09 -9.54
N ALA A 142 -10.26 -7.76 -8.93
CA ALA A 142 -10.04 -7.72 -7.48
C ALA A 142 -9.74 -6.28 -6.99
N ILE A 143 -8.93 -5.54 -7.75
CA ILE A 143 -8.64 -4.13 -7.47
C ILE A 143 -9.91 -3.28 -7.54
N GLN A 144 -10.72 -3.43 -8.59
CA GLN A 144 -11.97 -2.68 -8.72
C GLN A 144 -12.94 -3.01 -7.57
N GLN A 145 -13.08 -4.28 -7.21
CA GLN A 145 -13.90 -4.69 -6.08
C GLN A 145 -13.42 -4.04 -4.76
N LYS A 146 -12.11 -3.99 -4.51
CA LYS A 146 -11.53 -3.32 -3.33
C LYS A 146 -11.87 -1.83 -3.32
N ILE A 147 -11.68 -1.13 -4.43
CA ILE A 147 -12.00 0.31 -4.56
C ILE A 147 -13.50 0.56 -4.30
N ILE A 148 -14.38 -0.26 -4.88
CA ILE A 148 -15.82 -0.15 -4.69
C ILE A 148 -16.19 -0.34 -3.21
N ARG A 149 -15.67 -1.39 -2.56
CA ARG A 149 -15.92 -1.65 -1.13
C ARG A 149 -15.47 -0.48 -0.26
N ASN A 150 -14.29 0.09 -0.53
CA ASN A 150 -13.82 1.25 0.22
C ASN A 150 -14.71 2.48 0.04
N LYS A 151 -15.17 2.76 -1.18
CA LYS A 151 -16.09 3.87 -1.45
C LYS A 151 -17.42 3.73 -0.72
N LEU A 152 -17.87 2.49 -0.46
CA LEU A 152 -19.08 2.22 0.31
C LEU A 152 -18.86 2.37 1.81
N ASN A 153 -17.69 2.00 2.33
CA ASN A 153 -17.38 2.06 3.76
C ASN A 153 -17.03 3.47 4.28
N ASN A 154 -16.74 4.43 3.39
CA ASN A 154 -16.43 5.83 3.74
C ASN A 154 -17.58 6.81 3.46
N LYS A 155 -18.81 6.30 3.30
CA LYS A 155 -20.05 7.09 3.23
C LYS A 155 -20.82 6.94 4.53
#